data_AF-A0A9J6DVG9-F1
#
_entry.id   AF-A0A9J6DVG9-F1
#
_cell.length_a   1.000
_cell.length_b   1.000
_cell.length_c   1.000
_cell.angle_alpha   90.00
_cell.angle_beta   90.00
_cell.angle_gamma   90.00
#
_symmetry.space_group_name_H-M   'P 1'
#
loop_
_entity.id
_entity.type
_entity.pdbx_description
1 polymer ?
#
loop_
_entity_poly.entity_id
_entity_poly.type
_entity_poly.pdbx_seq_one_letter_code
_entity_poly.pdbx_strand_id
1 'polypeptide(L)'
;MHSFISDIHLYAEHLGIVLPDEQNLLWIAQAGLEVSLPPPWCPVEDPQGRIYYYNSVTKETKWEHPLDSYYKAVVKKERLKHEVERTVVPFSRLKKGKKGFLSKSCPTNLHMLAAASGPLVKASLVQQTDTDSESHTATLRNQDEPAVVRDLLTQKQALEFELERLKREVHKYQRIRDQLKASAKQELIQLRTSSLTHRSQNHKHAITDEKQGQHSHDKGAARLG
;
A
#
# COMPACT_ATOMS: atom_id res chain seq x y z
N MET A 1 25.51 14.86 -28.83
CA MET A 1 24.14 14.73 -28.30
C MET A 1 24.25 13.97 -27.00
N HIS A 2 23.93 14.60 -25.87
CA HIS A 2 23.88 13.88 -24.60
C HIS A 2 22.74 12.86 -24.70
N SER A 3 23.04 11.59 -24.47
CA SER A 3 22.01 10.55 -24.52
C SER A 3 21.25 10.60 -23.20
N PHE A 4 19.93 10.68 -23.27
CA PHE A 4 19.06 10.61 -22.09
C PHE A 4 19.36 9.38 -21.22
N ILE A 5 19.82 8.29 -21.83
CA ILE A 5 20.28 7.10 -21.13
C ILE A 5 21.51 7.42 -20.27
N SER A 6 22.49 8.16 -20.79
CA SER A 6 23.68 8.58 -20.03
C SER A 6 23.32 9.46 -18.84
N ASP A 7 22.35 10.37 -19.00
CA ASP A 7 21.84 11.21 -17.91
C ASP A 7 21.21 10.35 -16.80
N ILE A 8 20.42 9.33 -17.17
CA ILE A 8 19.84 8.37 -16.21
C ILE A 8 20.95 7.62 -15.45
N HIS A 9 22.01 7.18 -16.11
CA HIS A 9 23.12 6.47 -15.45
C HIS A 9 23.87 7.38 -14.48
N LEU A 10 24.16 8.63 -14.89
CA LEU A 10 24.81 9.62 -14.03
C LEU A 10 23.97 9.94 -12.80
N TYR A 11 22.65 10.09 -12.99
CA TYR A 11 21.73 10.34 -11.88
C TYR A 11 21.56 9.10 -10.99
N ALA A 12 21.58 7.90 -11.55
CA ALA A 12 21.58 6.65 -10.79
C ALA A 12 22.81 6.54 -9.87
N GLU A 13 24.00 6.90 -10.39
CA GLU A 13 25.23 7.00 -9.59
C GLU A 13 25.09 8.02 -8.45
N HIS A 14 24.50 9.20 -8.72
CA HIS A 14 24.22 10.21 -7.70
C HIS A 14 23.27 9.70 -6.59
N LEU A 15 22.28 8.89 -6.94
CA LEU A 15 21.39 8.21 -5.98
C LEU A 15 22.07 7.03 -5.26
N GLY A 16 23.29 6.67 -5.66
CA GLY A 16 24.07 5.57 -5.11
C GLY A 16 23.63 4.20 -5.60
N ILE A 17 22.98 4.11 -6.77
CA ILE A 17 22.59 2.85 -7.43
C ILE A 17 23.80 2.29 -8.18
N VAL A 18 24.16 1.04 -7.90
CA VAL A 18 25.34 0.40 -8.50
C VAL A 18 24.94 -0.39 -9.75
N LEU A 19 25.39 0.05 -10.92
CA LEU A 19 25.18 -0.65 -12.19
C LEU A 19 26.40 -1.54 -12.53
N PRO A 20 26.20 -2.73 -13.14
CA PRO A 20 24.94 -3.30 -13.66
C PRO A 20 24.08 -4.06 -12.63
N ASP A 21 24.56 -4.26 -11.40
CA ASP A 21 23.95 -5.17 -10.41
C ASP A 21 22.53 -4.74 -9.98
N GLU A 22 22.26 -3.44 -9.92
CA GLU A 22 21.01 -2.85 -9.46
C GLU A 22 20.17 -2.25 -10.60
N GLN A 23 20.24 -2.84 -11.80
CA GLN A 23 19.48 -2.35 -12.96
C GLN A 23 17.96 -2.29 -12.71
N ASN A 24 17.44 -3.13 -11.81
CA ASN A 24 16.03 -3.12 -11.39
C ASN A 24 15.62 -1.83 -10.66
N LEU A 25 16.57 -1.01 -10.22
CA LEU A 25 16.33 0.26 -9.51
C LEU A 25 16.47 1.47 -10.44
N LEU A 26 16.90 1.27 -11.69
CA LEU A 26 17.13 2.34 -12.67
C LEU A 26 15.88 3.16 -12.97
N TRP A 27 14.69 2.57 -12.84
CA TRP A 27 13.41 3.28 -12.98
C TRP A 27 13.26 4.43 -11.98
N ILE A 28 13.91 4.35 -10.80
CA ILE A 28 13.88 5.40 -9.78
C ILE A 28 14.65 6.63 -10.28
N ALA A 29 15.82 6.39 -10.89
CA ALA A 29 16.61 7.45 -11.50
C ALA A 29 15.89 8.08 -12.68
N GLN A 30 15.28 7.26 -13.56
CA GLN A 30 14.45 7.76 -14.66
C GLN A 30 13.30 8.64 -14.14
N ALA A 31 12.57 8.18 -13.12
CA ALA A 31 11.47 8.93 -12.54
C ALA A 31 11.92 10.25 -11.92
N GLY A 32 13.12 10.34 -11.33
CA GLY A 32 13.64 11.58 -10.78
C GLY A 32 14.04 12.62 -11.82
N LEU A 33 14.45 12.18 -13.02
CA LEU A 33 14.75 13.08 -14.14
C LEU A 33 13.50 13.51 -14.92
N GLU A 34 12.47 12.65 -14.97
CA GLU A 34 11.25 12.90 -15.73
C GLU A 34 10.22 13.74 -14.95
N VAL A 35 10.28 13.72 -13.60
CA VAL A 35 9.34 14.45 -12.76
C VAL A 35 9.67 15.94 -12.73
N SER A 36 8.73 16.75 -13.22
CA SER A 36 8.72 18.19 -12.96
C SER A 36 8.70 18.46 -11.45
N LEU A 37 9.53 19.41 -11.00
CA LEU A 37 9.64 19.79 -9.60
C LEU A 37 8.26 20.12 -8.97
N PRO A 38 8.01 19.69 -7.72
CA PRO A 38 6.78 20.05 -7.02
C PRO A 38 6.82 21.55 -6.67
N PRO A 39 5.69 22.28 -6.82
CA PRO A 39 5.57 23.62 -6.28
C PRO A 39 5.89 23.61 -4.77
N PRO A 40 6.70 24.55 -4.25
CA PRO A 40 7.10 25.84 -4.84
C PRO A 40 8.48 25.87 -5.54
N TRP A 41 9.08 24.72 -5.87
CA TRP A 41 10.44 24.65 -6.44
C TRP A 41 10.45 24.80 -7.96
N CYS A 42 11.39 25.60 -8.47
CA CYS A 42 11.60 25.82 -9.90
C CYS A 42 13.09 25.66 -10.26
N PRO A 43 13.42 25.11 -11.45
CA PRO A 43 14.79 25.12 -11.94
C PRO A 43 15.10 26.51 -12.51
N VAL A 44 16.27 27.04 -12.18
CA VAL A 44 16.77 28.32 -12.68
C VAL A 44 18.18 28.11 -13.21
N GLU A 45 18.47 28.67 -14.38
CA GLU A 45 19.79 28.62 -14.98
C GLU A 45 20.63 29.82 -14.50
N ASP A 46 21.85 29.56 -14.05
CA ASP A 46 22.81 30.62 -13.73
C ASP A 46 23.45 31.20 -15.01
N PRO A 47 24.14 32.35 -14.93
CA PRO A 47 24.84 32.93 -16.09
C PRO A 47 25.96 32.05 -16.68
N GLN A 48 26.39 31.01 -15.95
CA GLN A 48 27.36 30.02 -16.42
C GLN A 48 26.70 28.79 -17.08
N GLY A 49 25.37 28.77 -17.20
CA GLY A 49 24.61 27.68 -17.81
C GLY A 49 24.37 26.48 -16.88
N ARG A 50 24.54 26.64 -15.56
CA ARG A 50 24.27 25.58 -14.58
C ARG A 50 22.87 25.73 -14.01
N ILE A 51 22.19 24.61 -13.85
CA ILE A 51 20.85 24.59 -13.25
C ILE A 51 20.99 24.54 -11.73
N TYR A 52 20.30 25.45 -11.04
CA TYR A 52 20.07 25.41 -9.61
C TYR A 52 18.56 25.45 -9.32
N TYR A 53 18.17 25.01 -8.14
CA TYR A 53 16.78 24.91 -7.73
C TYR A 53 16.42 26.04 -6.78
N TYR A 54 15.37 26.78 -7.09
CA TYR A 54 14.90 27.91 -6.31
C TYR A 54 13.50 27.65 -5.75
N ASN A 55 13.33 27.88 -4.45
CA ASN A 55 12.04 27.84 -3.79
C ASN A 55 11.37 29.21 -3.85
N SER A 56 10.27 29.31 -4.59
CA SER A 56 9.54 30.57 -4.77
C SER A 56 8.92 31.14 -3.50
N VAL A 57 8.64 30.29 -2.50
CA VAL A 57 8.00 30.66 -1.23
C VAL A 57 9.05 31.05 -0.18
N THR A 58 10.00 30.17 0.11
CA THR A 58 11.01 30.39 1.17
C THR A 58 12.19 31.24 0.70
N LYS A 59 12.30 31.49 -0.62
CA LYS A 59 13.43 32.18 -1.25
C LYS A 59 14.77 31.44 -1.12
N GLU A 60 14.75 30.17 -0.73
CA GLU A 60 15.93 29.31 -0.65
C GLU A 60 16.40 28.88 -2.04
N THR A 61 17.72 28.72 -2.19
CA THR A 61 18.35 28.12 -3.37
C THR A 61 19.13 26.88 -2.98
N LYS A 62 19.12 25.86 -3.85
CA LYS A 62 19.86 24.61 -3.67
C LYS A 62 20.45 24.16 -5.00
N TRP A 63 21.63 23.56 -4.95
CA TRP A 63 22.28 22.92 -6.10
C TRP A 63 21.81 21.49 -6.29
N GLU A 64 21.38 20.85 -5.20
CA GLU A 64 20.80 19.51 -5.21
C GLU A 64 19.32 19.56 -5.57
N HIS A 65 18.84 18.53 -6.27
CA HIS A 65 17.44 18.46 -6.63
C HIS A 65 16.61 18.21 -5.36
N PRO A 66 15.52 18.97 -5.11
CA PRO A 66 14.82 18.94 -3.83
C PRO A 66 14.18 17.57 -3.52
N LEU A 67 14.04 16.70 -4.52
CA LEU A 67 13.56 15.33 -4.35
C LEU A 67 14.67 14.28 -4.26
N ASP A 68 15.96 14.65 -4.30
CA ASP A 68 17.05 13.66 -4.24
C ASP A 68 17.00 12.83 -2.95
N SER A 69 16.73 13.48 -1.82
CA SER A 69 16.57 12.77 -0.54
C SER A 69 15.39 11.79 -0.58
N TYR A 70 14.32 12.12 -1.30
CA TYR A 70 13.16 11.24 -1.46
C TYR A 70 13.53 10.02 -2.32
N TYR A 71 14.15 10.22 -3.48
CA TYR A 71 14.54 9.11 -4.36
C TYR A 71 15.61 8.21 -3.73
N LYS A 72 16.56 8.76 -2.96
CA LYS A 72 17.50 7.97 -2.14
C LYS A 72 16.78 7.08 -1.13
N ALA A 73 15.71 7.59 -0.50
CA ALA A 73 14.89 6.78 0.41
C ALA A 73 14.10 5.68 -0.34
N VAL A 74 13.60 5.97 -1.53
CA VAL A 74 12.92 4.97 -2.39
C VAL A 74 13.88 3.85 -2.79
N VAL A 75 15.11 4.19 -3.20
CA VAL A 75 16.18 3.20 -3.48
C VAL A 75 16.40 2.29 -2.27
N LYS A 76 16.59 2.87 -1.08
CA LYS A 76 16.79 2.09 0.15
C LYS A 76 15.61 1.17 0.47
N LYS A 77 14.38 1.65 0.27
CA LYS A 77 13.17 0.86 0.48
C LYS A 77 13.07 -0.31 -0.50
N GLU A 78 13.38 -0.09 -1.78
CA GLU A 78 13.29 -1.13 -2.80
C GLU A 78 14.39 -2.20 -2.61
N ARG A 79 15.59 -1.80 -2.17
CA ARG A 79 16.65 -2.74 -1.75
C ARG A 79 16.17 -3.67 -0.63
N LEU A 80 15.57 -3.11 0.41
CA LEU A 80 15.05 -3.89 1.55
C LEU A 80 13.95 -4.86 1.11
N LYS A 81 13.06 -4.41 0.22
CA LYS A 81 11.99 -5.26 -0.34
C LYS A 81 12.57 -6.45 -1.11
N HIS A 82 13.59 -6.21 -1.95
CA HIS A 82 14.26 -7.29 -2.69
C HIS A 82 15.07 -8.23 -1.78
N GLU A 83 15.62 -7.74 -0.65
CA GLU A 83 16.29 -8.60 0.32
C GLU A 83 15.32 -9.53 1.05
N VAL A 84 14.13 -9.03 1.39
CA VAL A 84 13.05 -9.87 1.91
C VAL A 84 12.63 -10.90 0.87
N GLU A 85 12.41 -10.50 -0.38
CA GLU A 85 11.98 -11.42 -1.45
C GLU A 85 13.03 -12.49 -1.80
N ARG A 86 14.33 -12.20 -1.65
CA ARG A 86 15.40 -13.20 -1.79
C ARG A 86 15.48 -14.20 -0.63
N THR A 87 15.04 -13.81 0.58
CA THR A 87 15.13 -14.66 1.78
C THR A 87 13.87 -15.49 2.03
N VAL A 88 12.71 -15.09 1.52
CA VAL A 88 11.53 -15.98 1.45
C VAL A 88 11.64 -16.90 0.23
N VAL A 89 12.11 -18.13 0.46
CA VAL A 89 11.86 -19.24 -0.47
C VAL A 89 10.35 -19.34 -0.76
N PRO A 90 9.90 -19.24 -2.02
CA PRO A 90 8.50 -19.42 -2.34
C PRO A 90 8.11 -20.90 -2.13
N PHE A 91 7.50 -21.22 -0.99
CA PHE A 91 6.89 -22.54 -0.73
C PHE A 91 5.56 -22.68 -1.50
N SER A 92 5.58 -22.49 -2.81
CA SER A 92 4.36 -22.65 -3.62
C SER A 92 4.68 -23.04 -5.04
N ARG A 93 5.31 -24.21 -5.19
CA ARG A 93 5.24 -24.97 -6.45
C ARG A 93 5.18 -26.48 -6.23
N LEU A 94 4.11 -26.95 -5.59
CA LEU A 94 3.62 -28.33 -5.75
C LEU A 94 2.25 -28.28 -6.44
N LYS A 95 2.26 -28.37 -7.77
CA LYS A 95 1.10 -28.83 -8.54
C LYS A 95 1.18 -30.35 -8.65
N LYS A 96 0.19 -31.08 -8.12
CA LYS A 96 -0.65 -32.08 -8.81
C LYS A 96 -1.43 -32.95 -7.83
N GLY A 97 -2.72 -33.15 -8.13
CA GLY A 97 -3.35 -34.47 -8.03
C GLY A 97 -4.23 -34.75 -6.80
N LYS A 98 -5.51 -35.03 -7.08
CA LYS A 98 -6.47 -35.82 -6.28
C LYS A 98 -5.75 -37.00 -5.58
N LYS A 99 -6.03 -37.42 -4.34
CA LYS A 99 -7.27 -37.93 -3.74
C LYS A 99 -7.05 -38.04 -2.22
N GLY A 100 -8.10 -37.86 -1.42
CA GLY A 100 -7.99 -37.83 0.04
C GLY A 100 -7.77 -39.19 0.70
N PHE A 101 -7.40 -39.14 1.97
CA PHE A 101 -8.02 -39.93 3.04
C PHE A 101 -7.61 -39.34 4.39
N LEU A 102 -8.48 -39.56 5.37
CA LEU A 102 -8.52 -39.05 6.74
C LEU A 102 -7.17 -38.94 7.48
N SER A 103 -7.03 -37.90 8.30
CA SER A 103 -7.29 -38.03 9.75
C SER A 103 -6.60 -36.93 10.57
N LYS A 104 -7.43 -36.05 11.15
CA LYS A 104 -7.36 -35.47 12.49
C LYS A 104 -6.00 -35.49 13.22
N SER A 105 -5.38 -34.32 13.35
CA SER A 105 -5.10 -33.64 14.63
C SER A 105 -3.98 -32.61 14.42
N CYS A 106 -4.26 -31.36 14.81
CA CYS A 106 -3.25 -30.31 14.94
C CYS A 106 -2.76 -30.28 16.41
N PRO A 107 -1.79 -29.43 16.76
CA PRO A 107 -0.41 -29.84 16.96
C PRO A 107 0.02 -29.59 18.40
N THR A 108 1.02 -30.31 18.89
CA THR A 108 1.95 -29.81 19.93
C THR A 108 2.96 -30.91 20.17
N ASN A 109 4.23 -30.64 19.87
CA ASN A 109 5.29 -30.85 20.85
C ASN A 109 6.59 -30.29 20.31
N LEU A 110 6.91 -29.12 20.87
CA LEU A 110 8.26 -28.63 21.07
C LEU A 110 9.02 -29.71 21.86
N HIS A 111 9.95 -30.41 21.22
CA HIS A 111 10.90 -31.31 21.88
C HIS A 111 12.28 -31.00 21.28
N MET A 112 13.11 -30.27 22.03
CA MET A 112 14.27 -30.82 22.74
C MET A 112 15.44 -31.18 21.83
N LEU A 113 16.44 -30.29 21.83
CA LEU A 113 17.84 -30.71 21.92
C LEU A 113 18.44 -29.96 23.12
N ALA A 114 18.71 -30.75 24.15
CA ALA A 114 19.36 -30.35 25.39
C ALA A 114 20.78 -30.94 25.45
N ALA A 115 21.53 -30.43 26.42
CA ALA A 115 22.81 -30.88 26.96
C ALA A 115 24.05 -30.42 26.17
N ALA A 116 25.14 -29.97 26.79
CA ALA A 116 25.62 -29.92 28.18
C ALA A 116 26.63 -28.74 28.26
N SER A 117 27.16 -28.21 29.35
CA SER A 117 27.43 -28.70 30.71
C SER A 117 28.11 -27.54 31.45
N GLY A 118 27.84 -27.40 32.76
CA GLY A 118 28.84 -26.87 33.70
C GLY A 118 28.38 -25.69 34.59
N PRO A 119 28.72 -25.69 35.90
CA PRO A 119 27.72 -25.43 36.93
C PRO A 119 28.05 -24.32 37.95
N LEU A 120 26.98 -23.81 38.56
CA LEU A 120 26.81 -23.61 40.02
C LEU A 120 27.65 -22.53 40.72
N VAL A 121 26.98 -21.48 41.19
CA VAL A 121 26.78 -21.25 42.64
C VAL A 121 25.50 -20.42 42.89
N LYS A 122 24.69 -20.94 43.80
CA LYS A 122 23.44 -20.35 44.33
C LYS A 122 23.77 -19.33 45.42
N ALA A 123 22.91 -18.34 45.60
CA ALA A 123 22.19 -18.17 46.87
C ALA A 123 21.08 -17.11 46.74
N SER A 124 19.86 -17.55 47.03
CA SER A 124 18.75 -16.70 47.45
C SER A 124 19.12 -15.89 48.69
N LEU A 125 18.62 -14.67 48.80
CA LEU A 125 17.88 -14.28 50.01
C LEU A 125 16.97 -13.08 49.73
N VAL A 126 15.67 -13.36 49.80
CA VAL A 126 14.61 -12.39 50.04
C VAL A 126 14.77 -11.84 51.44
N GLN A 127 14.74 -10.51 51.60
CA GLN A 127 14.18 -9.87 52.79
C GLN A 127 13.79 -8.43 52.45
N GLN A 128 12.48 -8.22 52.36
CA GLN A 128 11.86 -6.92 52.59
C GLN A 128 12.03 -6.59 54.07
N THR A 129 12.52 -5.39 54.37
CA THR A 129 12.27 -4.70 55.64
C THR A 129 11.99 -3.25 55.31
N ASP A 130 10.72 -2.89 55.40
CA ASP A 130 10.28 -1.50 55.57
C ASP A 130 10.64 -1.04 56.99
N THR A 131 11.15 0.19 57.13
CA THR A 131 10.86 1.16 58.21
C THR A 131 11.77 2.40 58.08
N ASP A 132 11.18 3.47 57.54
CA ASP A 132 11.27 4.89 57.91
C ASP A 132 12.56 5.49 58.48
N SER A 133 13.18 6.41 57.70
CA SER A 133 13.24 7.85 58.02
C SER A 133 14.30 8.59 57.18
N GLU A 134 13.81 9.52 56.37
CA GLU A 134 14.39 10.81 55.99
C GLU A 134 15.88 10.96 55.60
N SER A 135 16.01 11.41 54.35
CA SER A 135 16.82 12.57 53.92
C SER A 135 18.16 12.30 53.22
N HIS A 136 18.23 12.89 52.00
CA HIS A 136 19.41 13.20 51.20
C HIS A 136 20.01 12.12 50.28
N THR A 137 19.37 11.93 49.12
CA THR A 137 20.10 11.87 47.84
C THR A 137 19.36 12.67 46.78
N ALA A 138 19.51 13.99 46.89
CA ALA A 138 19.33 14.90 45.76
C ALA A 138 20.54 14.72 44.83
N THR A 139 20.31 14.23 43.60
CA THR A 139 21.29 14.33 42.51
C THR A 139 20.55 14.76 41.25
N LEU A 140 20.46 16.09 41.12
CA LEU A 140 20.44 16.88 39.88
C LEU A 140 19.35 16.54 38.85
N ARG A 141 18.13 16.97 39.17
CA ARG A 141 17.11 17.34 38.19
C ARG A 141 17.57 18.65 37.52
N ASN A 142 18.22 18.54 36.36
CA ASN A 142 18.38 19.69 35.46
C ASN A 142 16.99 20.06 34.92
N GLN A 143 16.36 21.00 35.61
CA GLN A 143 15.22 21.76 35.11
C GLN A 143 15.76 22.68 34.03
N ASP A 144 15.51 22.33 32.78
CA ASP A 144 14.82 23.17 31.81
C ASP A 144 14.91 22.46 30.47
N GLU A 145 13.97 21.52 30.23
CA GLU A 145 13.59 21.25 28.84
C GLU A 145 13.25 22.61 28.23
N PRO A 146 14.03 23.10 27.25
CA PRO A 146 13.95 24.49 26.81
C PRO A 146 12.51 24.76 26.38
N ALA A 147 11.96 25.93 26.71
CA ALA A 147 10.56 26.28 26.41
C ALA A 147 10.17 25.93 24.96
N VAL A 148 11.13 26.09 24.05
CA VAL A 148 11.07 25.69 22.64
C VAL A 148 10.66 24.22 22.43
N VAL A 149 11.16 23.27 23.21
CA VAL A 149 10.82 21.84 23.09
C VAL A 149 9.40 21.56 23.57
N ARG A 150 8.92 22.26 24.60
CA ARG A 150 7.53 22.16 25.08
C ARG A 150 6.54 22.74 24.08
N ASP A 151 6.88 23.89 23.50
CA ASP A 151 6.10 24.53 22.45
C ASP A 151 6.04 23.64 21.21
N LEU A 152 7.18 23.05 20.81
CA LEU A 152 7.27 22.12 19.69
C LEU A 152 6.48 20.83 19.94
N LEU A 153 6.48 20.31 21.17
CA LEU A 153 5.67 19.14 21.54
C LEU A 153 4.17 19.44 21.45
N THR A 154 3.76 20.62 21.88
CA THR A 154 2.37 21.08 21.78
C THR A 154 1.95 21.25 20.32
N GLN A 155 2.83 21.84 19.49
CA GLN A 155 2.62 21.95 18.05
C GLN A 155 2.52 20.57 17.38
N LYS A 156 3.41 19.63 17.76
CA LYS A 156 3.36 18.24 17.28
C LYS A 156 2.03 17.58 17.61
N GLN A 157 1.55 17.69 18.85
CA GLN A 157 0.25 17.13 19.26
C GLN A 157 -0.92 17.76 18.50
N ALA A 158 -0.89 19.07 18.27
CA ALA A 158 -1.90 19.76 17.47
C ALA A 158 -1.95 19.25 16.02
N LEU A 159 -0.78 19.09 15.39
CA LEU A 159 -0.66 18.53 14.04
C LEU A 159 -1.13 17.07 13.98
N GLU A 160 -0.81 16.26 14.99
CA GLU A 160 -1.29 14.87 15.08
C GLU A 160 -2.81 14.80 15.15
N PHE A 161 -3.45 15.71 15.90
CA PHE A 161 -4.91 15.78 15.98
C PHE A 161 -5.54 16.19 14.64
N GLU A 162 -4.96 17.18 13.95
CA GLU A 162 -5.41 17.60 12.64
C GLU A 162 -5.26 16.50 11.59
N LEU A 163 -4.14 15.77 11.63
CA LEU A 163 -3.90 14.61 10.77
C LEU A 163 -4.95 13.52 11.01
N GLU A 164 -5.30 13.25 12.27
CA GLU A 164 -6.33 12.26 12.60
C GLU A 164 -7.75 12.70 12.21
N ARG A 165 -8.03 14.01 12.25
CA ARG A 165 -9.24 14.59 11.66
C ARG A 165 -9.27 14.41 10.14
N LEU A 166 -8.18 14.74 9.44
CA LEU A 166 -8.10 14.61 7.98
C LEU A 166 -8.22 13.15 7.53
N LYS A 167 -7.58 12.21 8.23
CA LYS A 167 -7.76 10.77 7.98
C LYS A 167 -9.23 10.39 8.03
N ARG A 168 -9.97 10.80 9.06
CA ARG A 168 -11.41 10.50 9.17
C ARG A 168 -12.19 11.04 7.96
N GLU A 169 -11.87 12.24 7.50
CA GLU A 169 -12.51 12.84 6.34
C GLU A 169 -12.18 12.06 5.04
N VAL A 170 -10.92 11.67 4.84
CA VAL A 170 -10.52 10.80 3.72
C VAL A 170 -11.29 9.48 3.75
N HIS A 171 -11.42 8.84 4.92
CA HIS A 171 -12.20 7.60 5.06
C HIS A 171 -13.68 7.80 4.73
N LYS A 172 -14.25 8.94 5.11
CA LYS A 172 -15.63 9.31 4.75
C LYS A 172 -15.79 9.42 3.23
N TYR A 173 -14.91 10.14 2.54
CA TYR A 173 -14.96 10.27 1.08
C TYR A 173 -14.66 8.95 0.36
N GLN A 174 -13.77 8.13 0.90
CA GLN A 174 -13.50 6.78 0.42
C GLN A 174 -14.76 5.91 0.45
N ARG A 175 -15.50 5.92 1.57
CA ARG A 175 -16.76 5.18 1.69
C ARG A 175 -17.79 5.65 0.66
N ILE A 176 -17.96 6.96 0.50
CA ILE A 176 -18.89 7.54 -0.49
C ILE A 176 -18.49 7.10 -1.91
N ARG A 177 -17.20 7.16 -2.24
CA ARG A 177 -16.68 6.72 -3.53
C ARG A 177 -16.98 5.24 -3.79
N ASP A 178 -16.77 4.38 -2.81
CA ASP A 178 -17.02 2.95 -2.94
C ASP A 178 -18.52 2.64 -3.04
N GLN A 179 -19.36 3.40 -2.34
CA GLN A 179 -20.81 3.34 -2.47
C GLN A 179 -21.29 3.76 -3.87
N LEU A 180 -20.77 4.85 -4.43
CA LEU A 180 -21.09 5.30 -5.79
C LEU A 180 -20.68 4.25 -6.82
N LYS A 181 -19.49 3.66 -6.67
CA LYS A 181 -19.03 2.55 -7.54
C LYS A 181 -19.95 1.35 -7.45
N ALA A 182 -20.41 0.99 -6.25
CA ALA A 182 -21.34 -0.11 -6.05
C ALA A 182 -22.71 0.18 -6.68
N SER A 183 -23.24 1.40 -6.50
CA SER A 183 -24.50 1.85 -7.11
C SER A 183 -24.43 1.79 -8.64
N ALA A 184 -23.39 2.37 -9.23
CA ALA A 184 -23.18 2.34 -10.68
C ALA A 184 -23.10 0.91 -11.23
N LYS A 185 -22.44 0.00 -10.50
CA LYS A 185 -22.38 -1.42 -10.87
C LYS A 185 -23.76 -2.08 -10.82
N GLN A 186 -24.58 -1.77 -9.81
CA GLN A 186 -25.94 -2.28 -9.70
C GLN A 186 -26.83 -1.77 -10.83
N GLU A 187 -26.77 -0.47 -11.15
CA GLU A 187 -27.51 0.12 -12.28
C GLU A 187 -27.16 -0.56 -13.61
N LEU A 188 -25.88 -0.85 -13.85
CA LEU A 188 -25.43 -1.55 -15.06
C LEU A 188 -25.97 -2.99 -15.13
N ILE A 189 -26.04 -3.69 -13.99
CA ILE A 189 -26.66 -5.02 -13.91
C ILE A 189 -28.16 -4.92 -14.21
N GLN A 190 -28.85 -3.94 -13.64
CA GLN A 190 -30.29 -3.72 -13.88
C GLN A 190 -30.59 -3.48 -15.35
N LEU A 191 -29.82 -2.62 -16.03
CA LEU A 191 -29.96 -2.35 -17.47
C LEU A 191 -29.72 -3.60 -18.33
N ARG A 192 -28.75 -4.43 -17.93
CA ARG A 192 -28.47 -5.70 -18.63
C ARG A 192 -29.63 -6.69 -18.45
N THR A 193 -30.20 -6.79 -17.25
CA THR A 193 -31.33 -7.68 -16.99
C THR A 193 -32.62 -7.22 -17.66
N SER A 194 -32.93 -5.92 -17.63
CA SER A 194 -34.16 -5.38 -18.24
C SER A 194 -34.15 -5.54 -19.76
N SER A 195 -32.99 -5.38 -20.40
CA SER A 195 -32.82 -5.63 -21.84
C SER A 195 -33.00 -7.11 -22.22
N LEU A 196 -32.53 -8.03 -21.36
CA LEU A 196 -32.70 -9.48 -21.56
C LEU A 196 -34.16 -9.92 -21.34
N THR A 197 -34.85 -9.37 -20.35
CA THR A 197 -36.26 -9.69 -20.08
C THR A 197 -37.17 -9.19 -21.21
N HIS A 198 -36.93 -7.98 -21.74
CA HIS A 198 -37.70 -7.47 -22.88
C HIS A 198 -37.47 -8.31 -24.14
N ARG A 199 -36.24 -8.80 -24.37
CA ARG A 199 -35.92 -9.70 -25.48
C ARG A 199 -36.58 -11.08 -25.33
N SER A 200 -36.67 -11.60 -24.11
CA SER A 200 -37.33 -12.89 -23.85
C SER A 200 -38.85 -12.84 -23.92
N GLN A 201 -39.49 -11.71 -23.58
CA GLN A 201 -40.94 -11.53 -23.71
C GLN A 201 -41.39 -11.51 -25.18
N ASN A 202 -40.63 -10.85 -26.05
CA ASN A 202 -40.91 -10.84 -27.49
C ASN A 202 -40.84 -12.25 -28.11
N HIS A 203 -39.92 -13.10 -27.67
CA HIS A 203 -39.81 -14.47 -28.21
C HIS A 203 -40.92 -15.41 -27.73
N LYS A 204 -41.48 -15.18 -26.53
CA LYS A 204 -42.62 -15.97 -26.02
C LYS A 204 -43.92 -15.66 -26.77
N HIS A 205 -44.16 -14.40 -27.13
CA HIS A 205 -45.34 -14.04 -27.94
C HIS A 205 -45.27 -14.61 -29.37
N ALA A 206 -44.10 -14.60 -30.00
CA ALA A 206 -43.92 -15.16 -31.34
C ALA A 206 -44.22 -16.67 -31.41
N ILE A 207 -43.89 -17.44 -30.37
CA ILE A 207 -44.15 -18.89 -30.32
C ILE A 207 -45.62 -19.20 -30.01
N THR A 208 -46.32 -18.33 -29.28
CA THR A 208 -47.75 -18.53 -28.99
C THR A 208 -48.66 -18.23 -30.19
N ASP A 209 -48.27 -17.32 -31.08
CA ASP A 209 -49.05 -17.02 -32.29
C ASP A 209 -48.93 -18.11 -33.36
N GLU A 210 -47.80 -18.82 -33.46
CA GLU A 210 -47.66 -19.96 -34.39
C GLU A 210 -48.50 -21.19 -33.98
N LYS A 211 -48.76 -21.40 -32.68
CA LYS A 211 -49.57 -22.56 -32.23
C LYS A 211 -51.08 -22.36 -32.36
N GLN A 212 -51.58 -21.14 -32.55
CA GLN A 212 -53.02 -20.90 -32.78
C GLN A 212 -53.41 -20.99 -34.26
N GLY A 213 -52.46 -20.99 -35.19
CA GLY A 213 -52.71 -21.15 -36.63
C GLY A 213 -52.97 -22.58 -37.11
N GLN A 214 -52.68 -23.60 -36.30
CA GLN A 214 -52.74 -25.02 -36.73
C GLN A 214 -53.97 -25.80 -36.24
N HIS A 215 -54.90 -25.20 -35.47
CA HIS A 215 -56.09 -25.90 -34.95
C HIS A 215 -57.42 -25.54 -35.65
N SER A 216 -57.41 -24.67 -36.66
CA SER A 216 -58.65 -24.20 -37.34
C SER A 216 -59.01 -24.91 -38.66
N HIS A 217 -58.33 -26.01 -39.04
CA HIS A 217 -58.53 -26.63 -40.37
C HIS A 217 -59.36 -27.92 -40.41
N ASP A 218 -60.01 -28.36 -39.33
CA ASP A 218 -60.70 -29.67 -39.32
C ASP A 218 -62.13 -29.68 -38.75
N LYS A 219 -62.93 -28.63 -38.99
CA LYS A 219 -64.37 -28.66 -38.70
C LYS A 219 -65.18 -27.96 -39.78
N GLY A 220 -65.62 -28.70 -40.79
CA GLY A 220 -66.62 -28.18 -41.72
C GLY A 220 -66.80 -28.93 -43.03
N ALA A 221 -67.08 -30.24 -42.99
CA ALA A 221 -67.57 -30.94 -44.18
C ALA A 221 -68.53 -32.09 -43.79
N ALA A 222 -69.75 -31.75 -43.37
CA ALA A 222 -70.87 -32.68 -43.34
C ALA A 222 -72.21 -31.94 -43.33
N ARG A 223 -72.79 -31.69 -44.51
CA ARG A 223 -74.25 -31.72 -44.79
C ARG A 223 -74.52 -31.26 -46.23
N LEU A 224 -74.79 -32.23 -47.10
CA LEU A 224 -75.69 -32.07 -48.25
C LEU A 224 -76.56 -33.32 -48.28
N GLY A 225 -77.87 -33.10 -48.16
CA GLY A 225 -78.95 -34.06 -48.27
C GLY A 225 -80.19 -33.28 -48.65
#